data_AF-A0A962K3Y5-F1
#
_entry.id   AF-A0A962K3Y5-F1
#
_cell.length_a   1.000
_cell.length_b   1.000
_cell.length_c   1.000
_cell.angle_alpha   90.00
_cell.angle_beta   90.00
_cell.angle_gamma   90.00
#
_symmetry.space_group_name_H-M   'P 1'
#
loop_
_entity.id
_entity.type
_entity.pdbx_description
1 polymer ?
#
loop_
_entity_poly.entity_id
_entity_poly.type
_entity_poly.pdbx_seq_one_letter_code
_entity_poly.pdbx_strand_id
1 'polypeptide(L)'
;MRMPVFASCLAAALMTLPTTTALADTAGQEMVKVWSVEFTGRPPFKRRMIELPAADVARLEATNEIVEMERIWTIDYSGKPPFKRRFEEVPVIDAASLELDAADTSERKKPLGSFKRHR
;
A
#
# COMPACT_ATOMS: atom_id res chain seq x y z
N MET A 1 -20.81 23.24 63.39
CA MET A 1 -19.43 23.10 62.87
C MET A 1 -19.23 21.62 62.51
N ARG A 2 -19.32 21.24 61.23
CA ARG A 2 -18.20 21.00 60.29
C ARG A 2 -17.28 19.83 60.73
N MET A 3 -17.57 18.63 60.20
CA MET A 3 -16.75 17.53 59.62
C MET A 3 -15.27 17.31 60.05
N PRO A 4 -14.61 16.17 59.69
CA PRO A 4 -15.05 14.77 59.51
C PRO A 4 -14.03 13.74 60.06
N VAL A 5 -14.39 12.45 60.21
CA VAL A 5 -13.42 11.35 60.06
C VAL A 5 -14.11 10.17 59.37
N PHE A 6 -13.96 10.08 58.05
CA PHE A 6 -14.34 8.89 57.28
C PHE A 6 -13.18 7.90 57.33
N ALA A 7 -13.26 6.94 58.26
CA ALA A 7 -12.35 5.82 58.31
C ALA A 7 -12.96 4.62 57.59
N SER A 8 -12.34 4.25 56.46
CA SER A 8 -12.05 2.88 56.08
C SER A 8 -13.19 1.84 56.21
N CYS A 9 -13.89 1.57 55.11
CA CYS A 9 -14.32 0.20 54.79
C CYS A 9 -14.07 -0.08 53.31
N LEU A 10 -12.83 -0.48 53.05
CA LEU A 10 -12.40 -1.25 51.90
C LEU A 10 -13.17 -2.58 51.90
N ALA A 11 -14.18 -2.73 51.05
CA ALA A 11 -14.88 -4.00 50.86
C ALA A 11 -15.14 -4.24 49.36
N ALA A 12 -14.17 -4.94 48.78
CA ALA A 12 -14.27 -5.89 47.67
C ALA A 12 -15.56 -5.89 46.82
N ALA A 13 -15.46 -5.29 45.63
CA ALA A 13 -16.23 -5.70 44.46
C ALA A 13 -15.40 -5.48 43.20
N LEU A 14 -14.22 -6.10 43.15
CA LEU A 14 -13.45 -6.23 41.92
C LEU A 14 -14.07 -7.39 41.13
N MET A 15 -15.12 -7.09 40.36
CA MET A 15 -15.69 -8.01 39.38
C MET A 15 -14.59 -8.34 38.37
N THR A 16 -14.10 -9.57 38.45
CA THR A 16 -13.13 -10.14 37.51
C THR A 16 -13.75 -10.20 36.13
N LEU A 17 -13.44 -9.23 35.27
CA LEU A 17 -13.61 -9.38 33.83
C LEU A 17 -12.71 -10.55 33.37
N PRO A 18 -13.22 -11.54 32.63
CA PRO A 18 -12.35 -12.49 31.96
C PRO A 18 -11.59 -11.72 30.88
N THR A 19 -10.34 -11.36 31.16
CA THR A 19 -9.39 -11.01 30.12
C THR A 19 -9.16 -12.25 29.29
N THR A 20 -9.86 -12.37 28.15
CA THR A 20 -9.44 -13.27 27.07
C THR A 20 -8.09 -12.79 26.59
N THR A 21 -7.03 -13.33 27.18
CA THR A 21 -5.70 -13.29 26.59
C THR A 21 -5.79 -14.15 25.32
N ALA A 22 -5.94 -13.49 24.17
CA ALA A 22 -5.56 -14.10 22.91
C ALA A 22 -4.06 -14.38 23.03
N LEU A 23 -3.70 -15.62 23.36
CA LEU A 23 -2.37 -16.13 23.13
C LEU A 23 -2.21 -16.07 21.61
N ALA A 24 -1.46 -15.06 21.15
CA ALA A 24 -0.90 -15.09 19.81
C ALA A 24 -0.05 -16.36 19.76
N ASP A 25 -0.57 -17.36 19.05
CA ASP A 25 0.11 -18.61 18.79
C ASP A 25 1.31 -18.29 17.88
N THR A 26 2.45 -17.94 18.47
CA THR A 26 3.74 -17.84 17.78
C THR A 26 4.33 -19.23 17.58
N ALA A 27 3.50 -20.21 17.22
CA ALA A 27 3.95 -21.53 16.82
C ALA A 27 4.28 -21.49 15.33
N GLY A 28 5.57 -21.30 15.02
CA GLY A 28 6.14 -21.66 13.71
C GLY A 28 6.18 -20.57 12.64
N GLN A 29 6.29 -19.28 13.01
CA GLN A 29 6.61 -18.27 12.00
C GLN A 29 8.09 -18.38 11.61
N GLU A 30 8.35 -18.64 10.33
CA GLU A 30 9.69 -18.64 9.75
C GLU A 30 10.30 -17.24 9.89
N MET A 31 11.48 -17.16 10.53
CA MET A 31 12.18 -15.90 10.77
C MET A 31 13.33 -15.74 9.76
N VAL A 32 13.41 -14.58 9.11
CA VAL A 32 14.43 -14.27 8.11
C VAL A 32 15.34 -13.15 8.64
N LYS A 33 16.64 -13.31 8.43
CA LYS A 33 17.65 -12.31 8.79
C LYS A 33 17.76 -11.27 7.69
N VAL A 34 17.45 -10.03 8.00
CA VAL A 34 17.49 -8.90 7.07
C VAL A 34 18.46 -7.82 7.59
N TRP A 35 19.15 -7.15 6.68
CA TRP A 35 20.00 -6.01 7.01
C TRP A 35 19.17 -4.73 7.13
N SER A 36 19.12 -4.17 8.33
CA SER A 36 18.60 -2.82 8.58
C SER A 36 19.74 -1.79 8.52
N VAL A 37 19.52 -0.68 7.82
CA VAL A 37 20.50 0.40 7.65
C VAL A 37 20.01 1.66 8.36
N GLU A 38 20.82 2.21 9.25
CA GLU A 38 20.53 3.47 9.95
C GLU A 38 20.99 4.66 9.08
N PHE A 39 20.07 5.31 8.36
CA PHE A 39 20.34 6.44 7.46
C PHE A 39 20.62 7.78 8.16
N THR A 40 21.02 7.75 9.43
CA THR A 40 21.32 8.96 10.19
C THR A 40 22.79 9.38 10.02
N GLY A 41 23.03 10.66 9.75
CA GLY A 41 24.37 11.25 9.68
C GLY A 41 25.00 11.24 8.28
N ARG A 42 26.32 11.35 8.22
CA ARG A 42 27.09 11.29 6.96
C ARG A 42 27.49 9.84 6.65
N PRO A 43 27.54 9.43 5.37
CA PRO A 43 28.03 8.11 4.99
C PRO A 43 29.46 7.85 5.50
N PRO A 44 29.82 6.59 5.80
CA PRO A 44 29.07 5.35 5.61
C PRO A 44 28.08 5.03 6.75
N PHE A 45 26.91 4.48 6.38
CA PHE A 45 25.83 4.17 7.33
C PHE A 45 26.08 2.91 8.14
N LYS A 46 25.64 2.92 9.40
CA LYS A 46 25.66 1.74 10.27
C LYS A 46 24.60 0.74 9.81
N ARG A 47 24.95 -0.55 9.83
CA ARG A 47 24.06 -1.65 9.46
C ARG A 47 23.94 -2.64 10.62
N ARG A 48 22.73 -3.16 10.87
CA ARG A 48 22.46 -4.20 11.88
C ARG A 48 21.63 -5.31 11.25
N MET A 49 21.92 -6.54 11.64
CA MET A 49 21.12 -7.70 11.24
C MET A 49 19.95 -7.84 12.21
N ILE A 50 18.73 -7.86 11.68
CA ILE A 50 17.49 -8.00 12.46
C ILE A 50 16.73 -9.22 11.93
N GLU A 51 16.12 -9.97 12.85
CA GLU A 51 15.25 -11.11 12.52
C GLU A 51 13.81 -10.62 12.41
N LEU A 52 13.21 -10.79 11.24
CA LEU A 52 11.83 -10.42 10.95
C LEU A 52 11.04 -11.64 10.47
N PRO A 53 9.72 -11.71 10.72
CA PRO A 53 8.88 -12.77 10.16
C PRO A 53 8.95 -12.77 8.62
N ALA A 54 9.09 -13.95 8.02
CA ALA A 54 9.16 -14.13 6.56
C ALA A 54 7.94 -13.52 5.85
N ALA A 55 6.76 -13.61 6.48
CA ALA A 55 5.52 -13.03 5.95
C ALA A 55 5.59 -11.50 5.82
N ASP A 56 6.28 -10.82 6.72
CA ASP A 56 6.41 -9.36 6.67
C ASP A 56 7.43 -8.93 5.60
N VAL A 57 8.50 -9.70 5.44
CA VAL A 57 9.49 -9.49 4.36
C VAL A 57 8.84 -9.68 2.99
N ALA A 58 8.08 -10.76 2.80
CA ALA A 58 7.41 -11.07 1.53
C ALA A 58 6.38 -9.99 1.14
N ARG A 59 5.65 -9.44 2.11
CA ARG A 59 4.72 -8.32 1.87
C ARG A 59 5.45 -7.07 1.41
N LEU A 60 6.59 -6.77 2.03
CA LEU A 60 7.39 -5.60 1.68
C LEU A 60 7.97 -5.73 0.27
N GLU A 61 8.43 -6.93 -0.12
CA GLU A 61 8.88 -7.22 -1.49
C GLU A 61 7.74 -7.09 -2.50
N ALA A 62 6.55 -7.63 -2.21
CA ALA A 62 5.38 -7.52 -3.08
C ALA A 62 4.91 -6.07 -3.30
N THR A 63 5.02 -5.19 -2.30
CA THR A 63 4.70 -3.76 -2.45
C THR A 63 5.76 -2.97 -3.23
N ASN A 64 6.99 -3.48 -3.32
CA ASN A 64 8.10 -2.86 -4.05
C ASN A 64 8.30 -3.50 -5.42
N GLU A 65 7.24 -3.99 -6.06
CA GLU A 65 7.31 -4.35 -7.47
C GLU A 65 7.88 -3.15 -8.24
N ILE A 66 9.07 -3.33 -8.81
CA ILE A 66 9.80 -2.27 -9.51
C ILE A 66 9.02 -2.02 -10.80
N VAL A 67 8.03 -1.13 -10.73
CA VAL A 67 7.33 -0.67 -11.91
C VAL A 67 8.33 0.16 -12.69
N GLU A 68 8.81 -0.37 -13.81
CA GLU A 68 9.66 0.36 -14.73
C GLU A 68 8.90 1.60 -15.21
N MET A 69 9.49 2.78 -15.07
CA MET A 69 8.87 4.06 -15.43
C MET A 69 9.56 4.62 -16.67
N GLU A 70 8.79 4.92 -17.71
CA GLU A 70 9.28 5.55 -18.94
C GLU A 70 8.89 7.03 -19.03
N ARG A 71 9.84 7.84 -19.48
CA ARG A 71 9.65 9.29 -19.65
C ARG A 71 9.20 9.60 -21.08
N ILE A 72 7.95 10.01 -21.24
CA ILE A 72 7.33 10.28 -22.54
C ILE A 72 7.07 11.80 -22.70
N TRP A 73 7.08 12.26 -23.96
CA TRP A 73 6.67 13.62 -24.31
C TRP A 73 5.16 13.69 -24.54
N THR A 74 4.44 14.33 -23.62
CA THR A 74 3.02 14.64 -23.76
C THR A 74 2.85 16.04 -24.38
N ILE A 75 1.98 16.17 -25.38
CA ILE A 75 1.70 17.44 -26.07
C ILE A 75 0.33 17.96 -25.63
N ASP A 76 0.27 19.19 -25.16
CA ASP A 76 -0.98 19.86 -24.78
C ASP A 76 -1.58 20.54 -26.02
N TYR A 77 -2.58 19.93 -26.65
CA TYR A 77 -3.26 20.43 -27.87
C TYR A 77 -4.21 21.62 -27.64
N SER A 78 -3.97 22.43 -26.60
CA SER A 78 -4.78 23.60 -26.28
C SER A 78 -4.26 24.86 -26.98
N GLY A 79 -5.17 25.70 -27.49
CA GLY A 79 -4.85 26.99 -28.10
C GLY A 79 -4.43 26.91 -29.57
N LYS A 80 -3.71 27.94 -30.05
CA LYS A 80 -3.18 27.99 -31.42
C LYS A 80 -1.76 27.37 -31.44
N PRO A 81 -1.38 26.68 -32.51
CA PRO A 81 -0.02 26.15 -32.66
C PRO A 81 1.05 27.26 -32.59
N PRO A 82 2.29 26.96 -32.14
CA PRO A 82 2.81 25.65 -31.73
C PRO A 82 2.44 25.25 -30.30
N PHE A 83 2.19 23.95 -30.09
CA PHE A 83 1.73 23.41 -28.82
C PHE A 83 2.85 23.25 -27.79
N LYS A 84 2.48 23.40 -26.51
CA LYS A 84 3.38 23.14 -25.38
C LYS A 84 3.58 21.64 -25.22
N ARG A 85 4.79 21.25 -24.86
CA ARG A 85 5.16 19.86 -24.57
C ARG A 85 5.67 19.77 -23.14
N ARG A 86 5.30 18.70 -22.44
CA ARG A 86 5.77 18.39 -21.09
C ARG A 86 6.23 16.95 -21.01
N PHE A 87 7.09 16.66 -20.04
CA PHE A 87 7.49 15.30 -19.74
C PHE A 87 6.52 14.68 -18.74
N GLU A 88 6.21 13.42 -18.95
CA GLU A 88 5.35 12.62 -18.10
C GLU A 88 6.01 11.25 -17.88
N GLU A 89 6.03 10.79 -16.64
CA GLU A 89 6.54 9.47 -16.27
C GLU A 89 5.35 8.51 -16.20
N VAL A 90 5.36 7.51 -17.08
CA VAL A 90 4.27 6.54 -17.24
C VAL A 90 4.83 5.14 -16.94
N PRO A 91 4.10 4.31 -16.18
CA PRO A 91 4.54 2.94 -15.91
C PRO A 91 4.53 2.12 -17.20
N VAL A 92 5.60 1.36 -17.42
CA VAL A 92 5.70 0.37 -18.50
C VAL A 92 4.96 -0.87 -18.05
N ILE A 93 4.01 -1.30 -18.87
CA ILE A 93 3.25 -2.53 -18.65
C ILE A 93 3.57 -3.45 -19.83
N ASP A 94 3.95 -4.69 -19.54
CA ASP A 94 4.18 -5.69 -20.56
C ASP A 94 2.89 -5.99 -21.35
N ALA A 95 3.00 -6.01 -22.67
CA ALA A 95 1.87 -6.28 -23.55
C ALA A 95 1.23 -7.65 -23.28
N ALA A 96 2.03 -8.64 -22.85
CA ALA A 96 1.54 -9.97 -22.49
C ALA A 96 0.62 -9.96 -21.27
N SER A 97 0.85 -9.06 -20.30
CA SER A 97 0.00 -8.92 -19.11
C SER A 97 -1.40 -8.43 -19.45
N LEU A 98 -1.52 -7.58 -20.47
CA LEU A 98 -2.81 -7.05 -20.94
C LEU A 98 -3.68 -8.11 -21.64
N GLU A 99 -3.08 -9.14 -22.26
CA GLU A 99 -3.84 -10.21 -22.93
C GLU A 99 -4.60 -11.09 -21.94
N LEU A 100 -4.07 -11.27 -20.72
CA LEU A 100 -4.73 -12.03 -19.66
C LEU A 100 -5.99 -11.32 -19.18
N ASP A 101 -5.95 -10.00 -19.02
CA ASP A 101 -7.09 -9.19 -18.55
C ASP A 101 -8.17 -8.98 -19.64
N ALA A 102 -7.77 -8.95 -20.92
CA ALA A 102 -8.69 -8.70 -22.05
C ALA A 102 -9.62 -9.89 -22.35
N ALA A 103 -9.25 -11.12 -21.96
CA ALA A 103 -10.07 -12.30 -22.14
C ALA A 103 -11.43 -12.21 -21.42
N ASP A 104 -11.50 -11.44 -20.33
CA ASP A 104 -12.68 -11.34 -19.46
C ASP A 104 -13.66 -10.22 -19.87
N THR A 105 -13.29 -9.30 -20.77
CA THR A 105 -14.05 -8.06 -21.05
C THR A 105 -14.62 -7.96 -22.47
N SER A 106 -14.78 -9.08 -23.18
CA SER A 106 -15.28 -9.12 -24.56
C SER A 106 -16.80 -8.86 -24.72
N GLU A 107 -17.33 -7.81 -24.11
CA GLU A 107 -18.66 -7.30 -24.45
C GLU A 107 -18.62 -6.50 -25.75
N ARG A 108 -19.03 -7.14 -26.86
CA ARG A 108 -19.18 -6.53 -28.18
C ARG A 108 -20.14 -5.33 -28.14
N LYS A 109 -19.61 -4.10 -28.19
CA LYS A 109 -20.41 -2.89 -28.42
C LYS A 109 -21.03 -2.93 -29.83
N LYS A 110 -22.36 -2.79 -29.90
CA LYS A 110 -23.12 -2.76 -31.16
C LYS A 110 -22.74 -1.53 -31.99
N PRO A 111 -22.70 -1.63 -33.33
CA PRO A 111 -22.36 -0.49 -34.18
C PRO A 111 -23.42 0.62 -34.02
N LEU A 112 -22.98 1.85 -33.76
CA LEU A 112 -23.86 3.02 -33.80
C LEU A 112 -24.45 3.16 -35.20
N GLY A 113 -25.78 3.17 -35.28
CA GLY A 113 -26.54 3.27 -36.53
C GLY A 113 -26.17 4.51 -37.34
N SER A 114 -26.30 4.41 -38.66
CA SER A 114 -25.89 5.44 -39.60
C SER A 114 -26.55 6.79 -39.32
N PHE A 115 -25.74 7.85 -39.31
CA PHE A 115 -26.24 9.21 -39.18
C PHE A 115 -27.07 9.56 -40.43
N LYS A 116 -28.30 10.04 -40.21
CA LYS A 116 -29.17 10.53 -41.29
C LYS A 116 -28.49 11.70 -41.99
N ARG A 117 -28.18 11.53 -43.27
CA ARG A 117 -27.76 12.62 -44.14
C ARG A 117 -29.02 13.24 -44.74
N HIS A 118 -29.31 14.49 -44.40
CA HIS A 118 -30.37 15.25 -45.07
C HIS A 118 -29.93 15.56 -46.51
N ARG A 119 -30.83 15.36 -47.47
CA ARG A 119 -30.64 15.62 -48.90
C ARG A 119 -31.24 16.97 -49.27
#